data_AF-A0A2V4C084-F1
#
_entry.id   AF-A0A2V4C084-F1
#
_cell.length_a   1.000
_cell.length_b   1.000
_cell.length_c   1.000
_cell.angle_alpha   90.00
_cell.angle_beta   90.00
_cell.angle_gamma   90.00
#
_symmetry.space_group_name_H-M   'P 1'
#
loop_
_entity.id
_entity.type
_entity.pdbx_description
1 polymer ?
#
loop_
_entity_poly.entity_id
_entity_poly.type
_entity_poly.pdbx_seq_one_letter_code
_entity_poly.pdbx_strand_id
1 'polypeptide(L)'
;MEPFYGWYNKLELIANQKNKMGQSKLEVVNKSFDKLVNKLTENSSDNSIWNVLIPLLIGAGLTLLTQFLIELWKSKKESKLKKQELISKAKAKTYLIAQIIKDLAMFKTQKQYYIRAYRLAKQRNDTEEYKDNYQKHYDKANNLRSVETKLDESIAEYIQIVSEYIILTKSKENFEEYFQFLFNYNHPKALKFENCNNEDELIAEHSIEEKRLNGEYLNLNQALHNIQDLM
;
A
#
# COMPACT_ATOMS: atom_id res chain seq x y z
N MET A 1 -5.87 -34.79 -21.59
CA MET A 1 -5.45 -35.05 -20.19
C MET A 1 -4.22 -35.94 -20.31
N GLU A 2 -2.98 -35.48 -20.20
CA GLU A 2 -2.33 -34.63 -19.19
C GLU A 2 -1.50 -33.52 -19.89
N PRO A 3 -1.07 -32.46 -19.16
CA PRO A 3 0.25 -32.55 -18.51
C PRO A 3 0.30 -31.76 -17.19
N PHE A 4 -0.01 -32.40 -16.07
CA PHE A 4 0.22 -31.83 -14.72
C PHE A 4 1.51 -32.37 -14.06
N TYR A 5 2.11 -33.44 -14.62
CA TYR A 5 3.29 -34.10 -14.05
C TYR A 5 4.64 -33.41 -14.34
N GLY A 6 4.74 -32.58 -15.38
CA GLY A 6 6.01 -31.94 -15.76
C GLY A 6 6.47 -30.83 -14.81
N TRP A 7 5.55 -30.18 -14.10
CA TRP A 7 5.87 -29.06 -13.20
C TRP A 7 6.39 -29.50 -11.83
N TYR A 8 5.88 -30.61 -11.30
CA TYR A 8 6.32 -31.16 -10.02
C TYR A 8 7.79 -31.60 -10.06
N ASN A 9 8.19 -32.33 -11.10
CA ASN A 9 9.58 -32.76 -11.29
C ASN A 9 10.55 -31.58 -11.41
N LYS A 10 10.12 -30.46 -12.00
CA LYS A 10 10.95 -29.27 -12.15
C LYS A 10 11.13 -28.53 -10.82
N LEU A 11 10.12 -28.51 -9.95
CA LEU A 11 10.19 -27.89 -8.63
C LEU A 11 11.03 -28.72 -7.64
N GLU A 12 10.93 -30.06 -7.67
CA GLU A 12 11.82 -30.94 -6.89
C GLU A 12 13.29 -30.84 -7.31
N LEU A 13 13.56 -30.74 -8.62
CA LEU A 13 14.93 -30.53 -9.13
C LEU A 13 15.53 -29.20 -8.65
N ILE A 14 14.74 -28.12 -8.62
CA ILE A 14 15.19 -26.81 -8.14
C ILE A 14 15.39 -26.82 -6.61
N ALA A 15 14.51 -27.49 -5.86
CA ALA A 15 14.66 -27.65 -4.40
C ALA A 15 15.90 -28.49 -4.04
N ASN A 16 16.14 -29.59 -4.75
CA ASN A 16 17.32 -30.43 -4.57
C ASN A 16 18.62 -29.73 -5.01
N GLN A 17 18.59 -28.91 -6.05
CA GLN A 17 19.76 -28.09 -6.42
C GLN A 17 20.06 -26.99 -5.40
N LYS A 18 19.04 -26.36 -4.80
CA LYS A 18 19.23 -25.40 -3.70
C LYS A 18 19.78 -26.06 -2.43
N ASN A 19 19.29 -27.24 -2.07
CA ASN A 19 19.80 -28.00 -0.92
C ASN A 19 21.23 -28.49 -1.17
N LYS A 20 21.56 -28.98 -2.38
CA LYS A 20 22.94 -29.35 -2.74
C LYS A 20 23.88 -28.14 -2.78
N MET A 21 23.43 -26.96 -3.23
CA MET A 21 24.26 -25.74 -3.17
C MET A 21 24.44 -25.19 -1.75
N GLY A 22 23.42 -25.34 -0.89
CA GLY A 22 23.52 -25.01 0.54
C GLY A 22 24.47 -25.95 1.28
N GLN A 23 24.34 -27.26 1.04
CA GLN A 23 25.21 -28.28 1.62
C GLN A 23 26.64 -28.22 1.06
N SER A 24 26.83 -27.98 -0.25
CA SER A 24 28.17 -27.88 -0.82
C SER A 24 28.90 -26.62 -0.35
N LYS A 25 28.22 -25.50 -0.13
CA LYS A 25 28.83 -24.33 0.53
C LYS A 25 29.24 -24.62 1.97
N LEU A 26 28.41 -25.36 2.73
CA LEU A 26 28.73 -25.78 4.09
C LEU A 26 29.89 -26.78 4.13
N GLU A 27 29.93 -27.78 3.25
CA GLU A 27 31.01 -28.77 3.15
C GLU A 27 32.33 -28.16 2.68
N VAL A 28 32.30 -27.20 1.76
CA VAL A 28 33.52 -26.51 1.30
C VAL A 28 34.10 -25.63 2.40
N VAL A 29 33.25 -24.95 3.19
CA VAL A 29 33.69 -24.21 4.38
C VAL A 29 34.29 -25.17 5.41
N ASN A 30 33.66 -26.32 5.65
CA ASN A 30 34.15 -27.31 6.62
C ASN A 30 35.49 -27.94 6.21
N LYS A 31 35.65 -28.38 4.95
CA LYS A 31 36.92 -28.93 4.44
C LYS A 31 38.06 -27.92 4.41
N SER A 32 37.75 -26.65 4.16
CA SER A 32 38.76 -25.58 4.18
C SER A 32 39.17 -25.23 5.60
N PHE A 33 38.22 -25.29 6.54
CA PHE A 33 38.44 -25.10 7.96
C PHE A 33 39.29 -26.23 8.55
N ASP A 34 38.96 -27.49 8.24
CA ASP A 34 39.73 -28.67 8.68
C ASP A 34 41.18 -28.64 8.17
N LYS A 35 41.40 -28.17 6.93
CA LYS A 35 42.76 -27.98 6.38
C LYS A 35 43.54 -26.89 7.09
N LEU A 36 42.87 -25.81 7.52
CA LEU A 36 43.49 -24.71 8.29
C LEU A 36 43.82 -25.15 9.71
N VAL A 37 42.92 -25.90 10.36
CA VAL A 37 43.14 -26.48 11.69
C VAL A 37 44.29 -27.49 11.67
N ASN A 38 44.32 -28.41 10.69
CA ASN A 38 45.41 -29.38 10.58
C ASN A 38 46.76 -28.70 10.36
N LYS A 39 46.81 -27.63 9.56
CA LYS A 39 48.05 -26.90 9.26
C LYS A 39 48.52 -26.01 10.42
N LEU A 40 47.62 -25.59 11.32
CA LEU A 40 47.95 -24.89 12.56
C LEU A 40 48.41 -25.85 13.67
N THR A 41 47.96 -27.10 13.64
CA THR A 41 48.30 -28.13 14.65
C THR A 41 49.61 -28.88 14.34
N GLU A 42 50.07 -28.89 13.09
CA GLU A 42 51.26 -29.67 12.64
C GLU A 42 52.63 -29.16 13.14
N ASN A 43 52.71 -27.96 13.73
CA ASN A 43 54.00 -27.30 14.08
C ASN A 43 54.25 -27.07 15.59
N SER A 44 53.53 -27.72 16.49
CA SER A 44 53.71 -27.51 17.94
C SER A 44 54.31 -28.70 18.65
N SER A 45 55.64 -28.68 18.86
CA SER A 45 56.38 -29.65 19.66
C SER A 45 56.35 -29.39 21.18
N ASP A 46 55.42 -28.57 21.66
CA ASP A 46 55.10 -28.41 23.09
C ASP A 46 53.58 -28.45 23.25
N ASN A 47 53.08 -29.36 24.09
CA ASN A 47 51.64 -29.58 24.38
C ASN A 47 51.06 -28.42 25.22
N SER A 48 51.08 -27.22 24.65
CA SER A 48 50.48 -26.04 25.24
C SER A 48 48.99 -26.00 24.90
N ILE A 49 48.13 -25.83 25.90
CA ILE A 49 46.67 -25.63 25.76
C ILE A 49 46.34 -24.55 24.72
N TRP A 50 47.25 -23.57 24.56
CA TRP A 50 47.14 -22.49 23.58
C TRP A 50 47.12 -22.96 22.12
N ASN A 51 47.74 -24.10 21.78
CA ASN A 51 47.73 -24.64 20.42
C ASN A 51 46.36 -25.19 19.99
N VAL A 52 45.52 -25.55 20.97
CA VAL A 52 44.12 -25.97 20.72
C VAL A 52 43.17 -24.77 20.89
N LEU A 53 43.44 -23.90 21.86
CA LEU A 53 42.58 -22.75 22.19
C LEU A 53 42.56 -21.69 21.09
N ILE A 54 43.71 -21.39 20.46
CA ILE A 54 43.82 -20.35 19.43
C ILE A 54 43.03 -20.72 18.16
N PRO A 55 43.18 -21.91 17.55
CA PRO A 55 42.37 -22.31 16.40
C PRO A 55 40.87 -22.37 16.73
N LEU A 56 40.53 -22.80 17.95
CA LEU A 56 39.13 -22.89 18.41
C LEU A 56 38.49 -21.51 18.58
N LEU A 57 39.21 -20.53 19.13
CA LEU A 57 38.76 -19.13 19.21
C LEU A 57 38.63 -18.49 17.82
N ILE A 58 39.58 -18.75 16.91
CA ILE A 58 39.49 -18.28 15.52
C ILE A 58 38.26 -18.89 14.84
N GLY A 59 37.99 -20.19 15.03
CA GLY A 59 36.82 -20.88 14.50
C GLY A 59 35.50 -20.35 15.03
N ALA A 60 35.40 -20.17 16.35
CA ALA A 60 34.23 -19.58 16.99
C ALA A 60 34.00 -18.14 16.50
N GLY A 61 35.06 -17.34 16.42
CA GLY A 61 35.01 -15.97 15.90
C GLY A 61 34.55 -15.90 14.44
N LEU A 62 35.09 -16.76 13.57
CA LEU A 62 34.66 -16.84 12.18
C LEU A 62 33.20 -17.24 12.05
N THR A 63 32.74 -18.19 12.88
CA THR A 63 31.36 -18.67 12.88
C THR A 63 30.40 -17.57 13.30
N LEU A 64 30.70 -16.84 14.38
CA LEU A 64 29.92 -15.70 14.85
C LEU A 64 29.87 -14.57 13.81
N LEU A 65 31.01 -14.24 13.19
CA LEU A 65 31.07 -13.24 12.13
C LEU A 65 30.21 -13.64 10.93
N THR A 66 30.27 -14.92 10.53
CA THR A 66 29.51 -15.43 9.39
C THR A 66 28.00 -15.44 9.69
N GLN A 67 27.61 -15.85 10.89
CA GLN A 67 26.21 -15.78 11.36
C GLN A 67 25.70 -14.34 11.35
N PHE A 68 26.47 -13.40 11.90
CA PHE A 68 26.14 -11.99 11.91
C PHE A 68 25.97 -11.41 10.50
N LEU A 69 26.87 -11.73 9.57
CA LEU A 69 26.78 -11.31 8.17
C LEU A 69 25.54 -11.89 7.47
N ILE A 70 25.21 -13.16 7.72
CA ILE A 70 24.01 -13.81 7.17
C ILE A 70 22.75 -13.14 7.71
N GLU A 71 22.68 -12.87 9.01
CA GLU A 71 21.55 -12.19 9.65
C GLU A 71 21.37 -10.77 9.12
N LEU A 72 22.46 -9.99 9.01
CA LEU A 72 22.41 -8.67 8.39
C LEU A 72 21.92 -8.71 6.95
N TRP A 73 22.37 -9.69 6.16
CA TRP A 73 21.95 -9.83 4.77
C TRP A 73 20.48 -10.23 4.64
N LYS A 74 20.01 -11.17 5.48
CA LYS A 74 18.60 -11.55 5.57
C LYS A 74 17.73 -10.37 5.99
N SER A 75 18.12 -9.66 7.05
CA SER A 75 17.41 -8.48 7.55
C SER A 75 17.29 -7.39 6.48
N LYS A 76 18.37 -7.10 5.75
CA LYS A 76 18.33 -6.15 4.61
C LYS A 76 17.39 -6.61 3.50
N LYS A 77 17.38 -7.91 3.18
CA LYS A 77 16.50 -8.46 2.13
C LYS A 77 15.03 -8.39 2.55
N GLU A 78 14.71 -8.76 3.78
CA GLU A 78 13.35 -8.69 4.33
C GLU A 78 12.86 -7.24 4.40
N SER A 79 13.70 -6.31 4.86
CA SER A 79 13.40 -4.88 4.86
C SER A 79 13.09 -4.36 3.44
N LYS A 80 13.89 -4.76 2.44
CA LYS A 80 13.64 -4.38 1.03
C LYS A 80 12.32 -4.93 0.50
N LEU A 81 11.99 -6.20 0.80
CA LEU A 81 10.72 -6.80 0.40
C LEU A 81 9.54 -6.11 1.08
N LYS A 82 9.66 -5.81 2.37
CA LYS A 82 8.62 -5.10 3.13
C LYS A 82 8.40 -3.69 2.59
N LYS A 83 9.47 -2.98 2.24
CA LYS A 83 9.39 -1.68 1.57
C LYS A 83 8.58 -1.76 0.27
N GLN A 84 8.88 -2.74 -0.59
CA GLN A 84 8.14 -2.94 -1.85
C GLN A 84 6.68 -3.31 -1.63
N GLU A 85 6.39 -4.14 -0.63
CA GLU A 85 5.02 -4.51 -0.25
C GLU A 85 4.21 -3.27 0.16
N LEU A 86 4.78 -2.40 1.02
CA LEU A 86 4.14 -1.17 1.48
C LEU A 86 3.87 -0.20 0.32
N ILE A 87 4.84 -0.01 -0.58
CA ILE A 87 4.65 0.80 -1.79
C ILE A 87 3.50 0.26 -2.64
N SER A 88 3.44 -1.06 -2.86
CA SER A 88 2.37 -1.68 -3.64
C SER A 88 1.01 -1.51 -2.98
N LYS A 89 0.93 -1.65 -1.66
CA LYS A 89 -0.31 -1.45 -0.89
C LYS A 89 -0.77 0.01 -0.94
N ALA A 90 0.16 0.95 -0.79
CA ALA A 90 -0.12 2.38 -0.93
C ALA A 90 -0.68 2.71 -2.32
N LYS A 91 -0.06 2.21 -3.41
CA LYS A 91 -0.56 2.37 -4.78
C LYS A 91 -1.99 1.87 -4.96
N ALA A 92 -2.27 0.66 -4.46
CA ALA A 92 -3.61 0.08 -4.53
C ALA A 92 -4.63 0.94 -3.76
N LYS A 93 -4.26 1.46 -2.59
CA LYS A 93 -5.11 2.35 -1.80
C LYS A 93 -5.31 3.72 -2.44
N THR A 94 -4.29 4.33 -3.05
CA THR A 94 -4.45 5.57 -3.82
C THR A 94 -5.48 5.39 -4.94
N TYR A 95 -5.41 4.28 -5.69
CA TYR A 95 -6.39 3.98 -6.73
C TYR A 95 -7.81 3.83 -6.16
N LEU A 96 -7.96 3.11 -5.03
CA LEU A 96 -9.26 2.95 -4.37
C LEU A 96 -9.83 4.30 -3.92
N ILE A 97 -9.02 5.14 -3.26
CA ILE A 97 -9.41 6.47 -2.82
C ILE A 97 -9.87 7.32 -4.00
N ALA A 98 -9.13 7.29 -5.13
CA ALA A 98 -9.49 8.03 -6.33
C ALA A 98 -10.86 7.60 -6.91
N GLN A 99 -11.23 6.32 -6.79
CA GLN A 99 -12.56 5.85 -7.19
C GLN A 99 -13.65 6.30 -6.21
N ILE A 100 -13.40 6.17 -4.90
CA ILE A 100 -14.33 6.63 -3.85
C ILE A 100 -14.61 8.13 -3.98
N ILE A 101 -13.61 8.93 -4.33
CA ILE A 101 -13.74 10.37 -4.58
C ILE A 101 -14.68 10.67 -5.76
N LYS A 102 -14.61 9.89 -6.85
CA LYS A 102 -15.53 10.05 -7.99
C LYS A 102 -16.96 9.74 -7.56
N ASP A 103 -17.15 8.66 -6.81
CA ASP A 103 -18.46 8.31 -6.25
C ASP A 103 -18.97 9.41 -5.31
N LEU A 104 -18.09 10.01 -4.52
CA LEU A 104 -18.42 11.11 -3.61
C LEU A 104 -18.91 12.34 -4.40
N ALA A 105 -18.20 12.73 -5.45
CA ALA A 105 -18.60 13.82 -6.33
C ALA A 105 -19.97 13.53 -6.97
N MET A 106 -20.16 12.32 -7.50
CA MET A 106 -21.42 11.88 -8.09
C MET A 106 -22.58 11.97 -7.07
N PHE A 107 -22.45 11.37 -5.89
CA PHE A 107 -23.53 11.35 -4.90
C PHE A 107 -23.83 12.72 -4.31
N LYS A 108 -22.82 13.58 -4.11
CA LYS A 108 -23.03 14.98 -3.71
C LYS A 108 -23.88 15.73 -4.73
N THR A 109 -23.55 15.57 -6.01
CA THR A 109 -24.26 16.23 -7.12
C THR A 109 -25.67 15.68 -7.27
N GLN A 110 -25.83 14.36 -7.31
CA GLN A 110 -27.13 13.68 -7.43
C GLN A 110 -28.07 14.03 -6.29
N LYS A 111 -27.57 14.13 -5.05
CA LYS A 111 -28.38 14.56 -3.90
C LYS A 111 -28.99 15.94 -4.14
N GLN A 112 -28.20 16.90 -4.64
CA GLN A 112 -28.68 18.26 -4.92
C GLN A 112 -29.58 18.32 -6.16
N TYR A 113 -29.30 17.49 -7.17
CA TYR A 113 -30.14 17.32 -8.34
C TYR A 113 -31.56 16.90 -7.95
N TYR A 114 -31.70 15.81 -7.18
CA TYR A 114 -33.02 15.26 -6.86
C TYR A 114 -33.86 16.18 -5.97
N ILE A 115 -33.25 16.97 -5.08
CA ILE A 115 -34.00 17.97 -4.32
C ILE A 115 -34.48 19.12 -5.19
N ARG A 116 -33.71 19.51 -6.23
CA ARG A 116 -34.17 20.53 -7.19
C ARG A 116 -35.25 19.97 -8.11
N ALA A 117 -35.08 18.75 -8.62
CA ALA A 117 -36.09 18.04 -9.42
C ALA A 117 -37.42 17.91 -8.65
N TYR A 118 -37.36 17.55 -7.37
CA TYR A 118 -38.53 17.56 -6.47
C TYR A 118 -39.25 18.92 -6.46
N ARG A 119 -38.50 20.03 -6.36
CA ARG A 119 -39.09 21.38 -6.34
C ARG A 119 -39.74 21.74 -7.67
N LEU A 120 -39.13 21.35 -8.80
CA LEU A 120 -39.69 21.58 -10.14
C LEU A 120 -40.95 20.75 -10.37
N ALA A 121 -40.93 19.45 -10.04
CA ALA A 121 -42.10 18.58 -10.11
C ALA A 121 -43.26 19.10 -9.24
N LYS A 122 -42.95 19.61 -8.03
CA LYS A 122 -43.93 20.25 -7.15
C LYS A 122 -44.55 21.50 -7.78
N GLN A 123 -43.78 22.32 -8.49
CA GLN A 123 -44.31 23.50 -9.20
C GLN A 123 -45.23 23.10 -10.37
N ARG A 124 -44.97 21.96 -11.01
CA ARG A 124 -45.82 21.38 -12.06
C ARG A 124 -47.06 20.64 -11.54
N ASN A 125 -47.22 20.52 -10.21
CA ASN A 125 -48.23 19.69 -9.55
C ASN A 125 -48.19 18.19 -9.93
N ASP A 126 -47.02 17.68 -10.33
CA ASP A 126 -46.85 16.24 -10.59
C ASP A 126 -46.66 15.48 -9.27
N THR A 127 -47.71 14.77 -8.86
CA THR A 127 -47.81 14.12 -7.55
C THR A 127 -46.95 12.87 -7.43
N GLU A 128 -46.75 12.14 -8.53
CA GLU A 128 -45.95 10.92 -8.54
C GLU A 128 -44.46 11.28 -8.62
N GLU A 129 -44.12 12.18 -9.53
CA GLU A 129 -42.73 12.58 -9.79
C GLU A 129 -42.12 13.30 -8.58
N TYR A 130 -42.89 14.13 -7.85
CA TYR A 130 -42.35 14.77 -6.65
C TYR A 130 -41.99 13.74 -5.58
N LYS A 131 -42.83 12.72 -5.35
CA LYS A 131 -42.61 11.73 -4.28
C LYS A 131 -41.38 10.90 -4.59
N ASP A 132 -41.25 10.46 -5.83
CA ASP A 132 -40.11 9.68 -6.30
C ASP A 132 -38.80 10.48 -6.21
N ASN A 133 -38.78 11.72 -6.69
CA ASN A 133 -37.60 12.58 -6.60
C ASN A 133 -37.18 12.86 -5.14
N TYR A 134 -38.14 13.03 -4.23
CA TYR A 134 -37.84 13.22 -2.81
C TYR A 134 -37.27 11.96 -2.15
N GLN A 135 -37.78 10.78 -2.50
CA GLN A 135 -37.23 9.51 -2.04
C GLN A 135 -35.79 9.32 -2.54
N LYS A 136 -35.56 9.56 -3.84
CA LYS A 136 -34.22 9.50 -4.44
C LYS A 136 -33.24 10.46 -3.76
N HIS A 137 -33.66 11.66 -3.38
CA HIS A 137 -32.82 12.58 -2.61
C HIS A 137 -32.32 11.93 -1.30
N TYR A 138 -33.19 11.27 -0.54
CA TYR A 138 -32.82 10.59 0.70
C TYR A 138 -31.91 9.39 0.45
N ASP A 139 -32.22 8.57 -0.54
CA ASP A 139 -31.40 7.41 -0.88
C ASP A 139 -29.99 7.84 -1.27
N LYS A 140 -29.87 8.91 -2.07
CA LYS A 140 -28.57 9.49 -2.43
C LYS A 140 -27.87 10.14 -1.24
N ALA A 141 -28.60 10.73 -0.28
CA ALA A 141 -28.01 11.23 0.95
C ALA A 141 -27.45 10.10 1.84
N ASN A 142 -28.10 8.94 1.88
CA ASN A 142 -27.59 7.77 2.60
C ASN A 142 -26.36 7.17 1.91
N ASN A 143 -26.39 7.06 0.58
CA ASN A 143 -25.23 6.62 -0.20
C ASN A 143 -24.03 7.57 0.00
N LEU A 144 -24.28 8.89 -0.02
CA LEU A 144 -23.27 9.90 0.26
C LEU A 144 -22.58 9.66 1.60
N ARG A 145 -23.36 9.50 2.68
CA ARG A 145 -22.81 9.21 4.02
C ARG A 145 -21.96 7.94 4.04
N SER A 146 -22.44 6.87 3.39
CA SER A 146 -21.68 5.62 3.31
C SER A 146 -20.35 5.78 2.57
N VAL A 147 -20.33 6.57 1.49
CA VAL A 147 -19.11 6.86 0.73
C VAL A 147 -18.16 7.76 1.51
N GLU A 148 -18.66 8.75 2.26
CA GLU A 148 -17.86 9.59 3.16
C GLU A 148 -17.15 8.72 4.22
N THR A 149 -17.87 7.82 4.90
CA THR A 149 -17.27 6.91 5.87
C THR A 149 -16.20 6.01 5.24
N LYS A 150 -16.47 5.43 4.07
CA LYS A 150 -15.49 4.62 3.34
C LYS A 150 -14.25 5.40 2.92
N LEU A 151 -14.42 6.69 2.59
CA LEU A 151 -13.30 7.57 2.25
C LEU A 151 -12.41 7.78 3.46
N ASP A 152 -12.99 8.14 4.61
CA ASP A 152 -12.27 8.37 5.86
C ASP A 152 -11.50 7.12 6.30
N GLU A 153 -12.15 5.95 6.28
CA GLU A 153 -11.51 4.66 6.56
C GLU A 153 -10.35 4.39 5.60
N SER A 154 -10.54 4.62 4.30
CA SER A 154 -9.51 4.38 3.29
C SER A 154 -8.32 5.32 3.43
N ILE A 155 -8.56 6.59 3.79
CA ILE A 155 -7.50 7.56 4.06
C ILE A 155 -6.74 7.17 5.34
N ALA A 156 -7.43 6.76 6.40
CA ALA A 156 -6.80 6.31 7.64
C ALA A 156 -5.88 5.09 7.40
N GLU A 157 -6.37 4.08 6.67
CA GLU A 157 -5.55 2.93 6.29
C GLU A 157 -4.36 3.32 5.40
N TYR A 158 -4.55 4.27 4.48
CA TYR A 158 -3.46 4.79 3.66
C TYR A 158 -2.38 5.47 4.52
N ILE A 159 -2.78 6.34 5.45
CA ILE A 159 -1.87 7.01 6.40
C ILE A 159 -1.12 5.98 7.26
N GLN A 160 -1.79 4.92 7.70
CA GLN A 160 -1.14 3.82 8.42
C GLN A 160 -0.03 3.16 7.57
N ILE A 161 -0.31 2.82 6.31
CA ILE A 161 0.66 2.22 5.40
C ILE A 161 1.88 3.13 5.20
N VAL A 162 1.65 4.43 4.98
CA VAL A 162 2.73 5.41 4.82
C VAL A 162 3.53 5.57 6.12
N SER A 163 2.86 5.55 7.27
CA SER A 163 3.52 5.61 8.59
C SER A 163 4.43 4.40 8.83
N GLU A 164 3.96 3.19 8.50
CA GLU A 164 4.77 1.97 8.56
C GLU A 164 6.02 2.08 7.67
N TYR A 165 5.86 2.67 6.47
CA TYR A 165 6.98 2.93 5.57
C TYR A 165 7.97 3.94 6.14
N ILE A 166 7.49 5.04 6.73
CA ILE A 166 8.33 6.07 7.36
C ILE A 166 9.15 5.48 8.50
N ILE A 167 8.55 4.63 9.34
CA ILE A 167 9.24 3.94 10.43
C ILE A 167 10.34 3.03 9.88
N LEU A 168 10.05 2.27 8.81
CA LEU A 168 11.01 1.37 8.18
C LEU A 168 12.20 2.12 7.56
N THR A 169 11.98 3.31 7.00
CA THR A 169 12.98 4.09 6.26
C THR A 169 13.60 5.23 7.06
N LYS A 170 13.08 5.54 8.26
CA LYS A 170 13.49 6.65 9.11
C LYS A 170 13.43 8.02 8.42
N SER A 171 12.51 8.21 7.48
CA SER A 171 12.45 9.37 6.55
C SER A 171 11.28 10.31 6.86
N LYS A 172 11.11 10.74 8.12
CA LYS A 172 9.88 11.45 8.58
C LYS A 172 9.65 12.82 7.93
N GLU A 173 10.71 13.61 7.76
CA GLU A 173 10.60 15.04 7.38
C GLU A 173 9.94 15.26 6.01
N ASN A 174 10.03 14.28 5.10
CA ASN A 174 9.52 14.41 3.74
C ASN A 174 7.98 14.32 3.64
N PHE A 175 7.28 13.85 4.67
CA PHE A 175 5.85 13.52 4.61
C PHE A 175 4.93 14.45 5.41
N GLU A 176 5.48 15.24 6.34
CA GLU A 176 4.72 16.03 7.32
C GLU A 176 3.76 17.03 6.65
N GLU A 177 4.23 17.77 5.64
CA GLU A 177 3.41 18.74 4.90
C GLU A 177 2.18 18.08 4.26
N TYR A 178 2.37 16.92 3.64
CA TYR A 178 1.29 16.20 2.99
C TYR A 178 0.27 15.65 3.98
N PHE A 179 0.70 15.16 5.15
CA PHE A 179 -0.24 14.74 6.19
C PHE A 179 -1.03 15.91 6.76
N GLN A 180 -0.40 17.07 6.97
CA GLN A 180 -1.12 18.27 7.39
C GLN A 180 -2.12 18.73 6.33
N PHE A 181 -1.76 18.65 5.04
CA PHE A 181 -2.70 18.92 3.96
C PHE A 181 -3.89 17.96 3.99
N LEU A 182 -3.66 16.65 4.10
CA LEU A 182 -4.72 15.64 4.14
C LEU A 182 -5.65 15.83 5.35
N PHE A 183 -5.09 16.11 6.53
CA PHE A 183 -5.86 16.32 7.76
C PHE A 183 -6.75 17.56 7.69
N ASN A 184 -6.26 18.64 7.07
CA ASN A 184 -6.99 19.89 6.93
C ASN A 184 -7.81 19.99 5.63
N TYR A 185 -7.86 18.92 4.83
CA TYR A 185 -8.54 18.96 3.54
C TYR A 185 -10.05 19.11 3.73
N ASN A 186 -10.58 20.23 3.27
CA ASN A 186 -12.02 20.47 3.32
C ASN A 186 -12.67 20.01 2.01
N HIS A 187 -13.55 19.02 2.09
CA HIS A 187 -14.22 18.52 0.90
C HIS A 187 -15.17 19.58 0.31
N PRO A 188 -15.10 19.81 -1.00
CA PRO A 188 -15.96 20.80 -1.64
C PRO A 188 -17.44 20.41 -1.54
N LYS A 189 -18.29 21.43 -1.54
CA LYS A 189 -19.76 21.27 -1.48
C LYS A 189 -20.32 21.33 -2.90
N ALA A 190 -21.34 20.51 -3.16
CA ALA A 190 -22.11 20.60 -4.39
C ALA A 190 -23.01 21.84 -4.39
N LEU A 191 -23.19 22.44 -5.56
CA LEU A 191 -24.17 23.50 -5.79
C LEU A 191 -25.60 22.97 -5.60
N LYS A 192 -26.50 23.86 -5.19
CA LYS A 192 -27.92 23.53 -4.91
C LYS A 192 -28.85 23.63 -6.14
N PHE A 193 -28.31 24.02 -7.30
CA PHE A 193 -29.07 24.23 -8.55
C PHE A 193 -30.27 25.18 -8.43
N GLU A 194 -30.16 26.21 -7.58
CA GLU A 194 -31.27 27.14 -7.29
C GLU A 194 -31.70 27.95 -8.52
N ASN A 195 -30.77 28.18 -9.46
CA ASN A 195 -31.00 28.96 -10.68
C ASN A 195 -31.63 28.17 -11.84
N CYS A 196 -31.66 26.83 -11.79
CA CYS A 196 -32.21 25.99 -12.88
C CYS A 196 -33.74 26.02 -12.82
N ASN A 197 -34.43 26.50 -13.85
CA ASN A 197 -35.89 26.69 -13.85
C ASN A 197 -36.66 25.60 -14.59
N ASN A 198 -35.95 24.76 -15.34
CA ASN A 198 -36.53 23.63 -16.06
C ASN A 198 -35.60 22.40 -15.93
N GLU A 199 -36.07 21.27 -16.46
CA GLU A 199 -35.38 19.99 -16.36
C GLU A 199 -34.12 19.92 -17.24
N ASP A 200 -34.18 20.50 -18.45
CA ASP A 200 -33.05 20.52 -19.38
C ASP A 200 -31.85 21.29 -18.80
N GLU A 201 -32.10 22.47 -18.20
CA GLU A 201 -31.09 23.24 -17.47
C GLU A 201 -30.51 22.46 -16.29
N LEU A 202 -31.37 21.74 -15.56
CA LEU A 202 -30.94 20.96 -14.41
C LEU A 202 -30.03 19.79 -14.81
N ILE A 203 -30.36 19.10 -15.91
CA ILE A 203 -29.54 18.01 -16.45
C ILE A 203 -28.18 18.53 -16.93
N ALA A 204 -28.16 19.66 -17.64
CA ALA A 204 -26.93 20.28 -18.12
C ALA A 204 -26.01 20.72 -16.96
N GLU A 205 -26.56 21.47 -15.99
CA GLU A 205 -25.82 21.95 -14.82
C GLU A 205 -25.34 20.80 -13.92
N HIS A 206 -26.10 19.71 -13.81
CA HIS A 206 -25.69 18.50 -13.09
C HIS A 206 -24.38 17.93 -13.63
N SER A 207 -24.25 17.81 -14.96
CA SER A 207 -23.01 17.30 -15.59
C SER A 207 -21.83 18.25 -15.41
N ILE A 208 -22.07 19.56 -15.48
CA ILE A 208 -21.04 20.59 -15.29
C ILE A 208 -20.53 20.55 -13.85
N GLU A 209 -21.43 20.49 -12.88
CA GLU A 209 -21.10 20.48 -11.46
C GLU A 209 -20.34 19.21 -11.05
N GLU A 210 -20.74 18.04 -11.56
CA GLU A 210 -20.01 16.80 -11.31
C GLU A 210 -18.57 16.87 -11.84
N LYS A 211 -18.37 17.46 -13.04
CA LYS A 211 -17.03 17.72 -13.58
C LYS A 211 -16.24 18.71 -12.74
N ARG A 212 -16.85 19.79 -12.27
CA ARG A 212 -16.21 20.80 -11.40
C ARG A 212 -15.71 20.15 -10.11
N LEU A 213 -16.57 19.39 -9.42
CA LEU A 213 -16.21 18.70 -8.18
C LEU A 213 -15.05 17.70 -8.41
N ASN A 214 -15.13 16.90 -9.46
CA ASN A 214 -14.03 16.00 -9.82
C ASN A 214 -12.71 16.75 -10.09
N GLY A 215 -12.78 17.94 -10.69
CA GLY A 215 -11.63 18.83 -10.88
C GLY A 215 -11.03 19.33 -9.56
N GLU A 216 -11.85 19.72 -8.59
CA GLU A 216 -11.36 20.17 -7.27
C GLU A 216 -10.68 19.04 -6.48
N TYR A 217 -11.18 17.80 -6.64
CA TYR A 217 -10.56 16.64 -6.01
C TYR A 217 -9.22 16.22 -6.64
N LEU A 218 -8.79 16.81 -7.77
CA LEU A 218 -7.47 16.54 -8.34
C LEU A 218 -6.35 16.91 -7.37
N ASN A 219 -6.51 17.98 -6.58
CA ASN A 219 -5.50 18.39 -5.60
C ASN A 219 -5.29 17.33 -4.52
N LEU A 220 -6.38 16.69 -4.05
CA LEU A 220 -6.31 15.59 -3.10
C LEU A 220 -5.59 14.38 -3.70
N ASN A 221 -5.94 14.00 -4.92
CA ASN A 221 -5.27 12.90 -5.63
C ASN A 221 -3.78 13.20 -5.87
N GLN A 222 -3.44 14.45 -6.18
CA GLN A 222 -2.05 14.86 -6.39
C GLN A 222 -1.24 14.78 -5.10
N ALA A 223 -1.81 15.18 -3.95
CA ALA A 223 -1.15 15.00 -2.65
C ALA A 223 -0.86 13.52 -2.35
N LEU A 224 -1.82 12.63 -2.62
CA LEU A 224 -1.64 11.18 -2.45
C LEU A 224 -0.58 10.62 -3.41
N HIS A 225 -0.49 11.14 -4.64
CA HIS A 225 0.56 10.75 -5.58
C HIS A 225 1.93 11.25 -5.16
N ASN A 226 2.05 12.49 -4.67
CA ASN A 226 3.33 13.03 -4.20
C ASN A 226 3.86 12.23 -3.00
N ILE A 227 2.99 11.83 -2.06
CA ILE A 227 3.37 10.91 -0.97
C ILE A 227 3.91 9.61 -1.54
N GLN A 228 3.23 9.04 -2.55
CA GLN A 228 3.64 7.78 -3.16
C GLN A 228 4.99 7.88 -3.87
N ASP A 229 5.33 9.02 -4.47
CA ASP A 229 6.61 9.24 -5.15
C ASP A 229 7.77 9.39 -4.15
N LEU A 230 7.48 9.79 -2.91
CA LEU A 230 8.44 9.84 -1.81
C LEU A 230 8.71 8.47 -1.18
N MET A 231 7.90 7.46 -1.48
CA MET A 231 8.05 6.08 -0.98
C MET A 231 8.89 5.19 -1.92
#